data_AF-M1XNI0-F1
#
_entry.id   AF-M1XNI0-F1
#
_cell.length_a   1.000
_cell.length_b   1.000
_cell.length_c   1.000
_cell.angle_alpha   90.00
_cell.angle_beta   90.00
_cell.angle_gamma   90.00
#
_symmetry.space_group_name_H-M   'P 1'
#
loop_
_entity.id
_entity.type
_entity.pdbx_description
1 polymer ?
#
loop_
_entity_poly.entity_id
_entity_poly.type
_entity_poly.pdbx_seq_one_letter_code
_entity_poly.pdbx_strand_id
1 'polypeptide(L)' 'MSSSASELGTCPFCGSAITAGAILVEYKVENETRVFAECYECEEPVQPQ' A
#
# COMPACT_ATOMS: atom_id res chain seq x y z
N MET A 1 21.63 6.48 -2.84
CA MET A 1 20.24 6.21 -3.25
C MET A 1 19.45 5.96 -1.99
N SER A 2 18.82 7.00 -1.43
CA SER A 2 17.95 6.82 -0.27
C SER A 2 16.58 6.40 -0.78
N SER A 3 16.42 5.11 -1.05
CA SER A 3 15.09 4.51 -1.14
C SER A 3 14.55 4.43 0.29
N SER A 4 14.17 5.57 0.84
CA SER A 4 13.16 5.61 1.89
C SER A 4 11.91 5.05 1.22
N ALA A 5 11.76 3.73 1.23
CA ALA A 5 10.55 3.09 0.74
C ALA A 5 9.46 3.56 1.68
N SER A 6 8.80 4.67 1.32
CA SER A 6 7.79 5.29 2.16
C SER A 6 6.75 4.21 2.46
N GLU A 7 6.63 3.84 3.72
CA GLU A 7 5.60 2.92 4.17
C GLU A 7 4.24 3.57 3.87
N LEU A 8 3.39 2.84 3.15
CA LEU A 8 2.03 3.29 2.83
C LEU A 8 1.08 3.04 3.99
N GLY A 9 1.42 2.08 4.85
CA GLY A 9 0.58 1.62 5.94
C GLY A 9 0.74 0.12 6.15
N THR A 10 -0.26 -0.48 6.77
CA THR A 10 -0.28 -1.92 7.09
C THR A 10 -1.35 -2.68 6.32
N CYS A 11 -1.09 -3.96 6.06
CA CYS A 11 -2.08 -4.88 5.50
C CYS A 11 -3.22 -5.08 6.50
N PRO A 12 -4.49 -4.85 6.13
CA PRO A 12 -5.63 -5.03 7.03
C PRO A 12 -5.90 -6.49 7.41
N PHE A 13 -5.32 -7.46 6.70
CA PHE A 13 -5.57 -8.89 6.91
C PHE A 13 -4.52 -9.54 7.82
N CYS A 14 -3.22 -9.33 7.54
CA CYS A 14 -2.12 -9.96 8.26
C CYS A 14 -1.30 -8.99 9.13
N GLY A 15 -1.53 -7.67 8.99
CA GLY A 15 -0.79 -6.64 9.72
C GLY A 15 0.62 -6.37 9.20
N SER A 16 1.04 -6.98 8.08
CA SER A 16 2.37 -6.73 7.50
C SER A 16 2.52 -5.29 7.04
N ALA A 17 3.73 -4.74 7.11
CA ALA A 17 4.02 -3.42 6.54
C ALA A 17 3.94 -3.47 5.00
N ILE A 18 3.31 -2.46 4.40
CA ILE A 18 3.23 -2.30 2.95
C ILE A 18 4.02 -1.07 2.53
N THR A 19 4.87 -1.24 1.54
CA THR A 19 5.76 -0.18 1.04
C THR A 19 5.22 0.43 -0.26
N ALA A 20 5.62 1.66 -0.57
CA ALA A 20 5.25 2.34 -1.81
C ALA A 20 5.66 1.60 -3.11
N GLY A 21 6.60 0.65 -3.03
CA GLY A 21 6.96 -0.19 -4.17
C GLY A 21 5.88 -1.20 -4.57
N ALA A 22 4.92 -1.48 -3.68
CA ALA A 22 3.85 -2.44 -3.89
C ALA A 22 2.56 -1.80 -4.43
N ILE A 23 2.57 -0.51 -4.80
CA ILE A 23 1.40 0.18 -5.35
C ILE A 23 0.99 -0.48 -6.66
N LEU A 24 -0.26 -0.92 -6.74
CA LEU A 24 -0.88 -1.38 -7.96
C LEU A 24 -1.62 -0.22 -8.66
N VAL A 25 -2.38 0.55 -7.88
CA VAL A 25 -3.16 1.68 -8.38
C VAL A 25 -3.21 2.78 -7.34
N GLU A 26 -2.86 4.00 -7.75
CA GLU A 26 -3.12 5.23 -7.00
C GLU A 26 -4.22 6.02 -7.71
N TYR A 27 -5.23 6.47 -6.97
CA TYR A 27 -6.37 7.18 -7.53
C TYR A 27 -6.90 8.23 -6.57
N LYS A 28 -7.59 9.23 -7.10
CA LYS A 28 -8.21 10.30 -6.32
C LYS A 28 -9.71 10.11 -6.28
N VAL A 29 -10.28 10.16 -5.08
CA VAL A 29 -11.72 10.20 -4.84
C VAL A 29 -12.00 11.49 -4.10
N GLU A 30 -12.77 12.39 -4.73
CA GLU A 30 -12.98 13.74 -4.23
C GLU A 30 -11.65 14.47 -3.96
N ASN A 31 -11.36 14.80 -2.69
CA ASN A 31 -10.11 15.44 -2.25
C ASN A 31 -9.15 14.47 -1.53
N GLU A 32 -9.42 13.16 -1.56
CA GLU A 32 -8.58 12.14 -0.93
C GLU A 32 -7.81 11.34 -2.00
N THR A 33 -6.51 11.15 -1.78
CA THR A 33 -5.74 10.14 -2.51
C THR A 33 -5.94 8.79 -1.83
N ARG A 34 -6.35 7.79 -2.59
CA ARG A 34 -6.47 6.39 -2.16
C ARG A 34 -5.54 5.52 -2.98
N VAL A 35 -5.12 4.41 -2.37
CA VAL A 35 -4.16 3.49 -2.97
C VAL A 35 -4.58 2.05 -2.74
N PHE A 36 -4.46 1.24 -3.78
CA PHE A 36 -4.43 -0.21 -3.68
C PHE A 36 -3.00 -0.69 -3.90
N ALA A 37 -2.54 -1.57 -3.01
CA ALA A 37 -1.21 -2.14 -3.04
C ALA A 37 -1.28 -3.66 -2.85
N GLU A 38 -0.33 -4.39 -3.40
CA GLU A 38 -0.21 -5.83 -3.19
C GLU A 38 0.45 -6.12 -1.84
N CYS A 39 -0.16 -7.00 -1.04
CA CYS A 39 0.50 -7.52 0.14
C CYS A 39 1.29 -8.77 -0.23
N TYR A 40 2.62 -8.76 -0.07
CA TYR A 40 3.47 -9.91 -0.39
C TYR A 40 3.25 -11.12 0.53
N GLU A 41 2.73 -10.91 1.74
CA GLU A 41 2.45 -12.01 2.68
C GLU A 41 1.10 -12.69 2.38
N CYS A 42 0.11 -11.92 1.93
CA CYS A 42 -1.20 -12.45 1.58
C CYS A 42 -1.29 -12.84 0.10
N GLU A 43 -0.38 -12.35 -0.74
CA GLU A 43 -0.43 -12.44 -2.21
C GLU A 43 -1.75 -11.90 -2.78
N GLU A 44 -2.31 -10.86 -2.14
CA GLU A 44 -3.58 -10.26 -2.50
C GLU A 44 -3.51 -8.72 -2.60
N PRO A 45 -4.32 -8.09 -3.47
CA PRO A 45 -4.53 -6.65 -3.48
C PRO A 45 -5.26 -6.19 -2.22
N VAL A 46 -4.70 -5.21 -1.52
CA VAL A 46 -5.27 -4.66 -0.29
C VAL A 46 -5.22 -3.14 -0.30
N GLN A 47 -6.00 -2.52 0.61
CA GLN A 47 -5.93 -1.10 0.87
C GLN A 47 -5.19 -0.88 2.21
N PRO A 48 -3.94 -0.37 2.20
CA PRO A 48 -3.18 -0.11 3.42
C PRO A 48 -3.92 0.83 4.39
N GLN A 49 -3.78 0.58 5.69
CA GLN A 49 -4.30 1.41 6.79
C GLN A 49 -3.18 2.20 7.48
#